data_AF-A0AAD7VTK1-F1
#
_entry.id   AF-A0AAD7VTK1-F1
#
_cell.length_a   1.000
_cell.length_b   1.000
_cell.length_c   1.000
_cell.angle_alpha   90.00
_cell.angle_beta   90.00
_cell.angle_gamma   90.00
#
_symmetry.space_group_name_H-M   'P 1'
#
loop_
_entity.id
_entity.type
_entity.pdbx_description
1 polymer ?
#
loop_
_entity_poly.entity_id
_entity_poly.type
_entity_poly.pdbx_seq_one_letter_code
_entity_poly.pdbx_strand_id
1 'polypeptide(L)'
;MKALAEVFPPIFNQLCRWHIQQNILKHCCRNFNSMPQFENFMAAVKKLAISDTEKDTQKTLQQIEIDFPSQAVDYFKTQWWYGRERWVELHV
;
A
#
# COMPACT_ATOMS: atom_id res chain seq x y z
N MET A 1 5.34 15.71 -4.77
CA MET A 1 4.64 16.43 -5.86
C MET A 1 4.41 17.87 -5.43
N LYS A 2 5.36 18.77 -5.69
CA LYS A 2 5.17 20.22 -5.46
C LYS A 2 4.61 20.88 -6.72
N ALA A 3 5.15 20.52 -7.88
CA ALA A 3 4.74 21.05 -9.18
C ALA A 3 3.22 20.97 -9.47
N LEU A 4 2.55 19.85 -9.17
CA LEU A 4 1.10 19.74 -9.39
C LEU A 4 0.29 20.62 -8.43
N ALA A 5 0.73 20.78 -7.19
CA ALA A 5 0.07 21.67 -6.22
C ALA A 5 0.28 23.15 -6.57
N GLU A 6 1.39 23.49 -7.23
CA GLU A 6 1.71 24.84 -7.68
C GLU A 6 0.96 25.22 -8.97
N VAL A 7 0.84 24.30 -9.92
CA VAL A 7 0.22 24.57 -11.23
C VAL A 7 -1.29 24.30 -11.22
N PHE A 8 -1.76 23.32 -10.44
CA PHE A 8 -3.16 22.95 -10.32
C PHE A 8 -3.59 22.80 -8.85
N PRO A 9 -3.69 23.91 -8.09
CA PRO A 9 -4.01 23.89 -6.67
C PRO A 9 -5.30 23.14 -6.27
N PRO A 10 -6.41 23.16 -7.04
CA PRO A 10 -7.63 22.46 -6.65
C PRO A 10 -7.61 20.96 -6.98
N ILE A 11 -6.56 20.45 -7.65
CA ILE A 11 -6.53 19.05 -8.07
C ILE A 11 -5.98 18.16 -6.95
N PHE A 12 -6.79 17.17 -6.57
CA PHE A 12 -6.35 16.09 -5.71
C PHE A 12 -5.55 15.06 -6.53
N ASN A 13 -4.29 14.82 -6.14
CA ASN A 13 -3.41 13.90 -6.86
C ASN A 13 -3.39 12.54 -6.16
N GLN A 14 -4.10 11.57 -6.74
CA GLN A 14 -4.09 10.18 -6.27
C GLN A 14 -2.99 9.37 -6.95
N LEU A 15 -2.38 8.47 -6.19
CA LEU A 15 -1.47 7.49 -6.78
C LEU A 15 -2.27 6.39 -7.48
N CYS A 16 -1.89 6.09 -8.72
CA CYS A 16 -2.54 5.03 -9.48
C CYS A 16 -2.28 3.65 -8.85
N ARG A 17 -3.36 2.94 -8.48
CA ARG A 17 -3.32 1.60 -7.85
C ARG A 17 -2.44 0.62 -8.64
N TRP A 18 -2.53 0.65 -9.97
CA TRP A 18 -1.74 -0.24 -10.82
C TRP A 18 -0.23 0.00 -10.66
N HIS A 19 0.22 1.25 -10.68
CA HIS A 19 1.64 1.59 -10.50
C HIS A 19 2.16 1.20 -9.12
N ILE A 20 1.34 1.33 -8.09
CA ILE A 20 1.69 0.87 -6.74
C ILE A 20 1.86 -0.66 -6.74
N GLN A 21 0.93 -1.40 -7.34
CA GLN A 21 1.03 -2.86 -7.43
C GLN A 21 2.28 -3.30 -8.19
N GLN A 22 2.61 -2.65 -9.31
CA GLN A 22 3.84 -2.92 -10.06
C GLN A 22 5.10 -2.66 -9.23
N ASN A 23 5.12 -1.57 -8.47
CA ASN A 23 6.25 -1.29 -7.58
C ASN A 23 6.37 -2.32 -6.45
N ILE A 24 5.26 -2.75 -5.85
CA ILE A 24 5.28 -3.80 -4.83
C ILE A 24 5.78 -5.12 -5.44
N LEU A 25 5.31 -5.49 -6.64
CA LEU A 25 5.80 -6.68 -7.35
C LEU A 25 7.32 -6.60 -7.57
N LYS A 26 7.82 -5.50 -8.10
CA LYS A 26 9.24 -5.32 -8.42
C LYS A 26 10.14 -5.39 -7.18
N HIS A 27 9.70 -4.83 -6.05
CA HIS A 27 10.56 -4.67 -4.87
C HIS A 27 10.35 -5.73 -3.78
N CYS A 28 9.15 -6.31 -3.69
CA CYS A 28 8.80 -7.26 -2.63
C CYS A 28 8.79 -8.72 -3.09
N CYS A 29 8.52 -9.02 -4.37
CA CYS A 29 8.35 -10.41 -4.84
C CYS A 29 9.56 -11.31 -4.51
N ARG A 30 10.78 -10.77 -4.63
CA ARG A 30 12.02 -11.48 -4.30
C ARG A 30 12.17 -11.91 -2.84
N ASN A 31 11.35 -11.34 -1.94
CA ASN A 31 11.39 -11.66 -0.50
C ASN A 31 10.52 -12.89 -0.16
N PHE A 32 9.84 -13.47 -1.15
CA PHE A 32 8.95 -14.62 -0.96
C PHE A 32 9.53 -15.87 -1.63
N ASN A 33 9.31 -17.02 -1.01
CA ASN A 33 9.81 -18.31 -1.52
C ASN A 33 8.94 -18.87 -2.65
N SER A 34 7.71 -18.37 -2.79
CA SER A 34 6.78 -18.80 -3.83
C SER A 34 5.80 -17.70 -4.24
N MET A 35 5.34 -17.75 -5.49
CA MET A 35 4.32 -16.82 -5.99
C MET A 35 3.02 -16.84 -5.19
N PRO A 36 2.49 -18.01 -4.74
CA PRO A 36 1.30 -18.03 -3.89
C PRO A 36 1.46 -17.25 -2.56
N GLN A 37 2.65 -17.29 -1.94
CA GLN A 37 2.90 -16.50 -0.72
C GLN A 37 2.90 -14.99 -1.02
N PHE A 38 3.49 -14.60 -2.14
CA PHE A 38 3.45 -13.20 -2.60
C PHE A 38 2.04 -12.74 -2.96
N GLU A 39 1.23 -13.59 -3.60
CA GLU A 39 -0.16 -13.29 -3.93
C GLU A 39 -1.01 -13.10 -2.66
N ASN A 40 -0.78 -13.91 -1.63
CA ASN A 40 -1.42 -13.74 -0.31
C ASN A 40 -1.05 -12.39 0.33
N PHE A 41 0.22 -11.97 0.23
CA PHE A 41 0.66 -10.65 0.67
C PHE A 41 -0.06 -9.53 -0.09
N MET A 42 -0.13 -9.64 -1.42
CA MET A 42 -0.85 -8.67 -2.26
C MET A 42 -2.35 -8.61 -1.94
N ALA A 43 -2.98 -9.73 -1.61
CA ALA A 43 -4.38 -9.78 -1.20
C ALA A 43 -4.58 -9.07 0.16
N ALA A 44 -3.69 -9.29 1.13
CA ALA A 44 -3.73 -8.61 2.42
C ALA A 44 -3.53 -7.09 2.28
N VAL A 45 -2.58 -6.66 1.45
CA VAL A 45 -2.35 -5.23 1.14
C VAL A 45 -3.58 -4.61 0.45
N LYS A 46 -4.21 -5.30 -0.51
CA LYS A 46 -5.45 -4.80 -1.13
C LYS A 46 -6.57 -4.65 -0.12
N LYS A 47 -6.72 -5.60 0.81
CA LYS A 47 -7.72 -5.53 1.89
C LYS A 47 -7.47 -4.34 2.81
N LEU A 48 -6.21 -4.08 3.15
CA LEU A 48 -5.82 -2.92 3.95
C LEU A 48 -6.18 -1.59 3.24
N ALA A 49 -6.09 -1.54 1.90
CA ALA A 49 -6.40 -0.36 1.11
C ALA A 49 -7.90 0.02 1.05
N ILE A 50 -8.78 -0.94 1.35
CA ILE A 50 -10.25 -0.82 1.22
C ILE A 50 -10.92 -0.80 2.61
N SER A 51 -10.15 -0.88 3.69
CA SER A 51 -10.74 -0.96 5.04
C SER A 51 -11.34 0.38 5.47
N ASP A 52 -12.64 0.39 5.76
CA ASP A 52 -13.41 1.60 6.10
C ASP A 52 -13.24 2.09 7.54
N THR A 53 -12.62 1.30 8.42
CA THR A 53 -12.42 1.69 9.83
C THR A 53 -10.95 1.65 10.23
N GLU A 54 -10.53 2.63 11.02
CA GLU A 54 -9.15 2.72 11.51
C GLU A 54 -8.78 1.52 12.40
N LYS A 55 -9.75 0.97 13.13
CA LYS A 55 -9.57 -0.22 13.97
C LYS A 55 -9.31 -1.48 13.15
N ASP A 56 -10.08 -1.71 12.09
CA ASP A 56 -9.90 -2.86 11.21
C ASP A 56 -8.61 -2.74 10.39
N THR A 57 -8.28 -1.52 10.00
CA THR A 57 -7.02 -1.16 9.36
C THR A 57 -5.83 -1.52 10.24
N GLN A 58 -5.82 -1.09 11.51
CA GLN A 58 -4.71 -1.35 12.43
C GLN A 58 -4.56 -2.83 12.72
N LYS A 59 -5.68 -3.56 12.90
CA LYS A 59 -5.66 -5.01 13.08
C LYS A 59 -5.09 -5.74 11.85
N THR A 60 -5.49 -5.33 10.65
CA THR A 60 -5.00 -5.93 9.39
C THR A 60 -3.52 -5.63 9.18
N LEU A 61 -3.05 -4.44 9.55
CA LEU A 61 -1.63 -4.09 9.49
C LEU A 61 -0.79 -4.94 10.44
N GLN A 62 -1.24 -5.13 11.68
CA GLN A 62 -0.56 -6.01 12.65
C GLN A 62 -0.48 -7.45 12.14
N GLN A 63 -1.56 -7.94 11.52
CA GLN A 63 -1.56 -9.27 10.92
C GLN A 63 -0.55 -9.38 9.79
N ILE A 64 -0.43 -8.34 8.95
CA ILE A 64 0.56 -8.31 7.86
C ILE A 64 2.00 -8.32 8.39
N GLU A 65 2.27 -7.62 9.50
CA GLU A 65 3.58 -7.60 10.16
C GLU A 65 3.98 -8.97 10.73
N ILE A 66 3.02 -9.79 11.12
CA ILE A 66 3.25 -11.13 11.67
C ILE A 66 3.40 -12.16 10.56
N ASP A 67 2.53 -12.11 9.54
CA ASP A 67 2.37 -13.20 8.57
C ASP A 67 3.36 -13.15 7.40
N PHE A 68 3.98 -11.99 7.15
CA PHE A 68 4.78 -11.77 5.94
C PHE A 68 6.22 -11.31 6.24
N PRO A 69 7.16 -11.52 5.29
CA PRO A 69 8.56 -11.14 5.48
C PRO A 69 8.72 -9.67 5.82
N SER A 70 9.46 -9.38 6.90
CA SER A 70 9.70 -8.02 7.40
C SER A 70 10.20 -7.06 6.32
N GLN A 71 11.07 -7.52 5.44
CA GLN A 71 11.61 -6.72 4.32
C GLN A 71 10.53 -6.23 3.35
N ALA A 72 9.53 -7.07 3.06
CA ALA A 72 8.40 -6.70 2.20
C ALA A 72 7.44 -5.75 2.92
N VAL A 73 7.20 -6.00 4.21
CA VAL A 73 6.35 -5.16 5.06
C VAL A 73 6.98 -3.78 5.29
N ASP A 74 8.28 -3.70 5.54
CA ASP A 74 9.02 -2.45 5.74
C ASP A 74 9.01 -1.58 4.47
N TYR A 75 9.26 -2.20 3.31
CA TYR A 75 9.11 -1.49 2.03
C TYR A 75 7.69 -0.97 1.86
N PHE A 76 6.69 -1.82 2.12
CA PHE A 76 5.31 -1.42 2.00
C PHE A 76 4.98 -0.23 2.92
N LYS A 77 5.41 -0.31 4.18
CA LYS A 77 5.13 0.71 5.19
C LYS A 77 5.79 2.04 4.86
N THR A 78 7.08 1.99 4.52
CA THR A 78 7.89 3.19 4.25
C THR A 78 7.46 3.92 2.99
N GLN A 79 7.12 3.19 1.93
CA GLN A 79 6.79 3.80 0.64
C GLN A 79 5.31 4.15 0.49
N TRP A 80 4.40 3.37 1.09
CA TRP A 80 2.97 3.47 0.79
C TRP A 80 2.09 3.72 2.02
N TRP A 81 2.48 3.23 3.21
CA TRP A 81 1.63 3.31 4.41
C TRP A 81 1.78 4.60 5.20
N TYR A 82 3.00 5.05 5.50
CA TYR A 82 3.21 6.25 6.33
C TYR A 82 2.74 7.55 5.65
N GLY A 83 2.49 7.51 4.33
CA GLY A 83 1.86 8.59 3.56
C GLY A 83 0.47 8.23 3.01
N ARG A 84 -0.27 7.35 3.69
CA ARG A 84 -1.52 6.70 3.22
C ARG A 84 -2.61 7.62 2.70
N GLU A 85 -2.60 8.92 3.04
CA GLU A 85 -3.53 9.92 2.48
C GLU A 85 -3.51 9.96 0.93
N ARG A 86 -2.41 9.50 0.31
CA ARG A 86 -2.26 9.43 -1.15
C ARG A 86 -2.66 8.07 -1.76
N TRP A 87 -2.98 7.11 -0.90
CA TRP A 87 -3.18 5.71 -1.22
C TRP A 87 -4.63 5.25 -1.00
N VAL A 88 -5.31 5.80 0.00
CA VAL A 88 -6.70 5.48 0.33
C VAL A 88 -7.65 6.24 -0.62
N GLU A 89 -8.64 5.54 -1.16
CA GLU A 89 -9.76 6.16 -1.87
C GLU A 89 -10.55 7.01 -0.87
N LEU A 90 -10.44 8.33 -0.97
CA LEU A 90 -11.49 9.20 -0.46
C LEU A 90 -12.72 8.89 -1.31
N HIS A 91 -13.67 8.14 -0.75
CA HIS A 91 -15.03 8.08 -1.26
C HIS A 91 -15.61 9.48 -1.02
N VAL A 92 -15.51 10.34 -2.03
CA VAL A 92 -16.21 11.63 -2.09
C VAL A 92 -17.59 11.41 -2.68
#